data_AF-A0A0F8W493-F1
#
_entry.id   AF-A0A0F8W493-F1
#
_cell.length_a   1.000
_cell.length_b   1.000
_cell.length_c   1.000
_cell.angle_alpha   90.00
_cell.angle_beta   90.00
_cell.angle_gamma   90.00
#
_symmetry.space_group_name_H-M   'P 1'
#
loop_
_entity.id
_entity.type
_entity.pdbx_description
1 polymer ?
#
loop_
_entity_poly.entity_id
_entity_poly.type
_entity_poly.pdbx_seq_one_letter_code
_entity_poly.pdbx_strand_id
1 'polypeptide(L)'
;VLGKTTSLLEAFKAANDVLLGAVQGIADLIIRPGMINVDFADVRTVMSEMGQAMMGTGESVGEDRAREAAEIAIHSPLLEDINLQGARGILVNITAGPDLSLGEFSDVGDTVEGFASDNATVVVGTVIDPEMGDKLRVTVVATGLGQPVERKQPTKVIDNTPVAETTRIRKSSGETDYDALEKPTVIRRGSSGSAAVARKLDARTDPDMDYLDIPAFLRRQAD
;
A
#
# COMPACT_ATOMS: atom_id res chain seq x y z
N VAL A 1 27.08 14.06 -12.04
CA VAL A 1 27.25 12.61 -12.30
C VAL A 1 28.37 12.32 -13.31
N LEU A 2 28.47 13.03 -14.45
CA LEU A 2 29.61 12.88 -15.37
C LEU A 2 30.23 14.24 -15.70
N GLY A 3 31.55 14.30 -15.79
CA GLY A 3 32.30 15.55 -16.01
C GLY A 3 32.15 16.07 -17.45
N LYS A 4 32.47 17.35 -17.67
CA LYS A 4 32.42 17.99 -19.01
C LYS A 4 33.36 17.35 -20.05
N THR A 5 34.29 16.51 -19.61
CA THR A 5 35.28 15.81 -20.42
C THR A 5 34.88 14.36 -20.77
N THR A 6 33.73 13.88 -20.29
CA THR A 6 33.25 12.51 -20.56
C THR A 6 32.78 12.37 -22.01
N SER A 7 33.14 11.26 -22.67
CA SER A 7 32.67 11.00 -24.03
C SER A 7 31.17 10.65 -24.07
N LEU A 8 30.52 10.89 -25.21
CA LEU A 8 29.08 10.57 -25.36
C LEU A 8 28.80 9.07 -25.13
N LEU A 9 29.73 8.20 -25.55
CA LEU A 9 29.60 6.76 -25.38
C LEU A 9 29.66 6.36 -23.90
N GLU A 10 30.60 6.92 -23.14
CA GLU A 10 30.68 6.70 -21.69
C GLU A 10 29.45 7.24 -20.96
N ALA A 11 28.88 8.36 -21.42
CA ALA A 11 27.67 8.91 -20.84
C ALA A 11 26.45 7.98 -21.02
N PHE A 12 26.26 7.43 -22.22
CA PHE A 12 25.21 6.44 -22.44
C PHE A 12 25.46 5.13 -21.69
N LYS A 13 26.73 4.72 -21.58
CA LYS A 13 27.09 3.54 -20.78
C LYS A 13 26.67 3.73 -19.33
N ALA A 14 27.01 4.85 -18.71
CA ALA A 14 26.62 5.15 -17.34
C ALA A 14 25.09 5.20 -17.16
N ALA A 15 24.35 5.77 -18.12
CA ALA A 15 22.89 5.76 -18.09
C ALA A 15 22.31 4.33 -18.16
N ASN A 16 22.89 3.48 -19.03
CA ASN A 16 22.50 2.08 -19.13
C ASN A 16 22.81 1.31 -17.84
N ASP A 17 23.94 1.61 -17.18
CA ASP A 17 24.31 0.97 -15.92
C ASP A 17 23.29 1.31 -14.80
N VAL A 18 22.78 2.55 -14.77
CA VAL A 18 21.69 2.94 -13.85
C VAL A 18 20.39 2.19 -14.17
N LEU A 19 20.00 2.12 -15.44
CA LEU A 19 18.78 1.40 -15.86
C LEU A 19 18.89 -0.10 -15.57
N LEU A 20 20.07 -0.69 -15.79
CA LEU A 20 20.37 -2.07 -15.45
C LEU A 20 20.19 -2.29 -13.94
N GLY A 21 20.80 -1.44 -13.12
CA GLY A 21 20.67 -1.51 -11.67
C GLY A 21 19.21 -1.40 -11.20
N ALA A 22 18.41 -0.54 -11.84
CA ALA A 22 17.01 -0.33 -11.50
C ALA A 22 16.16 -1.59 -11.72
N VAL A 23 16.29 -2.18 -12.91
CA VAL A 23 15.55 -3.39 -13.25
C VAL A 23 16.06 -4.57 -12.43
N GLN A 24 17.38 -4.70 -12.30
CA GLN A 24 17.99 -5.79 -11.56
C GLN A 24 17.61 -5.76 -10.08
N GLY A 25 17.65 -4.59 -9.42
CA GLY A 25 17.32 -4.48 -8.00
C GLY A 25 15.91 -4.93 -7.64
N ILE A 26 14.93 -4.71 -8.53
CA ILE A 26 13.54 -5.14 -8.32
C ILE A 26 13.35 -6.60 -8.77
N ALA A 27 13.91 -6.98 -9.92
CA ALA A 27 13.75 -8.32 -10.47
C ALA A 27 14.43 -9.38 -9.60
N ASP A 28 15.62 -9.09 -9.07
CA ASP A 28 16.37 -10.02 -8.24
C ASP A 28 15.63 -10.33 -6.92
N LEU A 29 14.93 -9.36 -6.34
CA LEU A 29 14.09 -9.56 -5.15
C LEU A 29 12.93 -10.55 -5.37
N ILE A 30 12.43 -10.66 -6.61
CA ILE A 30 11.31 -11.53 -6.96
C ILE A 30 11.80 -12.92 -7.36
N ILE A 31 12.90 -12.98 -8.11
CA ILE A 31 13.32 -14.19 -8.82
C ILE A 31 14.40 -14.95 -8.04
N ARG A 32 15.31 -14.25 -7.36
CA ARG A 32 16.41 -14.90 -6.65
C ARG A 32 16.04 -15.14 -5.20
N PRO A 33 16.35 -16.32 -4.65
CA PRO A 33 16.11 -16.60 -3.25
C PRO A 33 17.06 -15.78 -2.37
N GLY A 34 16.47 -15.00 -1.45
CA GLY A 34 17.16 -14.38 -0.33
C GLY A 34 17.07 -15.19 0.96
N MET A 35 17.86 -14.80 1.97
CA MET A 35 17.65 -15.27 3.36
C MET A 35 16.32 -14.72 3.92
N ILE A 36 16.05 -13.46 3.60
CA ILE A 36 14.79 -12.76 3.88
C ILE A 36 14.22 -12.35 2.53
N ASN A 37 13.18 -13.06 2.11
CA ASN A 37 12.51 -12.80 0.84
C ASN A 37 11.35 -11.84 1.04
N VAL A 38 11.15 -10.97 0.06
CA VAL A 38 9.96 -10.14 -0.08
C VAL A 38 9.01 -10.86 -1.03
N ASP A 39 7.70 -10.81 -0.78
CA ASP A 39 6.74 -11.39 -1.70
C ASP A 39 6.36 -10.42 -2.84
N PHE A 40 5.73 -10.94 -3.89
CA PHE A 40 5.34 -10.10 -5.02
C PHE A 40 4.23 -9.09 -4.66
N ALA A 41 3.41 -9.37 -3.64
CA ALA A 41 2.34 -8.47 -3.21
C ALA A 41 2.93 -7.23 -2.53
N ASP A 42 3.98 -7.37 -1.74
CA ASP A 42 4.71 -6.29 -1.08
C ASP A 42 5.37 -5.37 -2.11
N VAL A 43 6.14 -5.95 -3.05
CA VAL A 43 6.76 -5.19 -4.14
C VAL A 43 5.70 -4.46 -4.97
N ARG A 44 4.62 -5.15 -5.33
CA ARG A 44 3.52 -4.54 -6.08
C ARG A 44 2.88 -3.39 -5.31
N THR A 45 2.69 -3.52 -4.00
CA THR A 45 2.08 -2.48 -3.17
C THR A 45 2.94 -1.22 -3.17
N VAL A 46 4.24 -1.36 -2.92
CA VAL A 46 5.19 -0.22 -2.93
C VAL A 46 5.28 0.42 -4.33
N MET A 47 5.34 -0.40 -5.39
CA MET A 47 5.49 0.08 -6.77
C MET A 47 4.18 0.66 -7.36
N SER A 48 3.01 0.33 -6.80
CA SER A 48 1.72 0.84 -7.27
C SER A 48 1.41 2.24 -6.73
N GLU A 49 2.21 2.77 -5.82
CA GLU A 49 2.05 4.13 -5.32
C GLU A 49 2.17 5.15 -6.46
N MET A 50 1.18 6.03 -6.57
CA MET A 50 1.17 7.07 -7.60
C MET A 50 2.15 8.18 -7.25
N GLY A 51 2.94 8.62 -8.23
CA GLY A 51 3.86 9.72 -8.06
C GLY A 51 5.16 9.48 -8.80
N GLN A 52 6.16 10.27 -8.46
CA GLN A 52 7.51 10.05 -8.97
C GLN A 52 8.18 8.91 -8.19
N ALA A 53 9.08 8.21 -8.87
CA ALA A 53 9.92 7.18 -8.29
C ALA A 53 11.39 7.50 -8.57
N MET A 54 12.25 7.27 -7.59
CA MET A 54 13.68 7.55 -7.68
C MET A 54 14.47 6.38 -7.09
N MET A 55 15.73 6.25 -7.51
CA MET A 55 16.58 5.12 -7.14
C MET A 55 17.97 5.57 -6.76
N GLY A 56 18.52 4.99 -5.70
CA GLY A 56 19.91 5.11 -5.29
C GLY A 56 20.57 3.75 -5.12
N THR A 57 21.88 3.68 -5.38
CA THR A 57 22.68 2.46 -5.21
C THR A 57 23.97 2.80 -4.49
N GLY A 58 24.36 1.98 -3.52
CA GLY A 58 25.63 2.06 -2.83
C GLY A 58 26.28 0.68 -2.72
N GLU A 59 27.60 0.64 -2.75
CA GLU A 59 28.39 -0.57 -2.57
C GLU A 59 29.52 -0.26 -1.59
N SER A 60 29.70 -1.12 -0.59
CA SER A 60 30.81 -1.03 0.37
C SER A 60 31.37 -2.41 0.70
N VAL A 61 32.53 -2.43 1.36
CA VAL A 61 33.31 -3.59 1.79
C VAL A 61 33.87 -3.34 3.20
N GLY A 62 34.11 -4.39 3.98
CA GLY A 62 34.64 -4.28 5.35
C GLY A 62 33.57 -4.50 6.43
N GLU A 63 33.90 -4.18 7.69
CA GLU A 63 33.04 -4.46 8.86
C GLU A 63 31.77 -3.58 8.88
N ASP A 64 31.89 -2.29 8.51
CA ASP A 64 30.76 -1.34 8.49
C ASP A 64 30.07 -1.27 7.10
N ARG A 65 30.30 -2.26 6.23
CA ARG A 65 29.86 -2.22 4.81
C ARG A 65 28.35 -2.05 4.65
N ALA A 66 27.55 -2.57 5.58
CA ALA A 66 26.10 -2.47 5.56
C ALA A 66 25.61 -1.02 5.70
N ARG A 67 26.01 -0.35 6.78
CA ARG A 67 25.67 1.05 7.04
C ARG A 67 26.22 1.96 5.96
N GLU A 68 27.49 1.80 5.60
CA GLU A 68 28.12 2.64 4.59
C GLU A 68 27.45 2.50 3.21
N ALA A 69 27.13 1.27 2.78
CA ALA A 69 26.44 1.06 1.51
C ALA A 69 25.04 1.68 1.52
N ALA A 70 24.31 1.60 2.63
CA ALA A 70 23.01 2.25 2.79
C ALA A 70 23.12 3.78 2.75
N GLU A 71 24.09 4.37 3.45
CA GLU A 71 24.35 5.81 3.42
C GLU A 71 24.71 6.29 2.00
N ILE A 72 25.58 5.57 1.30
CA ILE A 72 25.95 5.89 -0.10
C ILE A 72 24.73 5.80 -1.00
N ALA A 73 23.87 4.79 -0.81
CA ALA A 73 22.66 4.64 -1.61
C ALA A 73 21.71 5.82 -1.43
N ILE A 74 21.50 6.28 -0.19
CA ILE A 74 20.63 7.41 0.16
C ILE A 74 21.18 8.73 -0.36
N HIS A 75 22.49 8.95 -0.25
CA HIS A 75 23.18 10.15 -0.73
C HIS A 75 23.56 10.07 -2.21
N SER A 76 22.95 9.14 -2.97
CA SER A 76 23.19 9.05 -4.41
C SER A 76 22.77 10.36 -5.10
N PRO A 77 23.53 10.84 -6.11
CA PRO A 77 23.16 12.01 -6.91
C PRO A 77 21.80 11.90 -7.61
N LEU A 78 21.27 10.68 -7.75
CA LEU A 78 19.95 10.42 -8.28
C LEU A 78 18.83 10.70 -7.25
N LEU A 79 19.18 10.92 -5.98
CA LEU A 79 18.27 11.20 -4.86
C LEU A 79 18.51 12.57 -4.20
N GLU A 80 19.59 13.30 -4.56
CA GLU A 80 20.02 14.54 -3.88
C GLU A 80 18.94 15.63 -3.76
N ASP A 81 18.09 15.81 -4.77
CA ASP A 81 17.05 16.86 -4.78
C ASP A 81 15.70 16.39 -4.21
N ILE A 82 15.63 15.17 -3.68
CA ILE A 82 14.38 14.51 -3.30
C ILE A 82 14.39 14.24 -1.79
N ASN A 83 13.41 14.76 -1.08
CA ASN A 83 13.22 14.42 0.32
C ASN A 83 12.56 13.04 0.45
N LEU A 84 13.32 12.04 0.92
CA LEU A 84 12.85 10.68 1.20
C LEU A 84 11.70 10.63 2.22
N GLN A 85 11.57 11.65 3.10
CA GLN A 85 10.41 11.77 4.00
C GLN A 85 9.09 12.03 3.27
N GLY A 86 9.13 12.40 1.99
CA GLY A 86 7.95 12.52 1.15
C GLY A 86 7.51 11.21 0.49
N ALA A 87 8.32 10.14 0.58
CA ALA A 87 8.00 8.86 -0.05
C ALA A 87 6.88 8.15 0.72
N ARG A 88 5.97 7.50 -0.02
CA ARG A 88 4.92 6.64 0.56
C ARG A 88 5.32 5.18 0.59
N GLY A 89 6.22 4.79 -0.30
CA GLY A 89 6.77 3.46 -0.40
C GLY A 89 8.27 3.53 -0.58
N ILE A 90 9.00 2.67 0.12
CA ILE A 90 10.44 2.51 -0.02
C ILE A 90 10.73 1.02 -0.14
N LEU A 91 11.38 0.63 -1.21
CA LEU A 91 11.86 -0.72 -1.44
C LEU A 91 13.38 -0.73 -1.32
N VAL A 92 13.92 -1.61 -0.48
CA VAL A 92 15.35 -1.77 -0.26
C VAL A 92 15.73 -3.19 -0.67
N ASN A 93 16.70 -3.29 -1.57
CA ASN A 93 17.32 -4.55 -1.96
C ASN A 93 18.76 -4.59 -1.44
N ILE A 94 19.07 -5.60 -0.64
CA ILE A 94 20.41 -5.86 -0.13
C ILE A 94 20.97 -7.06 -0.89
N THR A 95 22.00 -6.85 -1.69
CA THR A 95 22.71 -7.91 -2.42
C THR A 95 24.08 -8.11 -1.81
N ALA A 96 24.35 -9.32 -1.31
CA ALA A 96 25.59 -9.67 -0.63
C ALA A 96 25.95 -11.14 -0.88
N GLY A 97 27.16 -11.52 -0.48
CA GLY A 97 27.58 -12.90 -0.46
C GLY A 97 26.82 -13.76 0.57
N PRO A 98 27.10 -15.07 0.63
CA PRO A 98 26.51 -15.99 1.61
C PRO A 98 26.88 -15.68 3.08
N ASP A 99 27.82 -14.75 3.28
CA ASP A 99 28.33 -14.26 4.55
C ASP A 99 27.46 -13.15 5.16
N LEU A 100 26.37 -12.73 4.50
CA LEU A 100 25.44 -11.73 5.02
C LEU A 100 24.88 -12.14 6.40
N SER A 101 25.12 -11.28 7.38
CA SER A 101 24.67 -11.46 8.76
C SER A 101 23.35 -10.72 9.03
N LEU A 102 22.65 -11.16 10.09
CA LEU A 102 21.44 -10.47 10.55
C LEU A 102 21.73 -9.05 11.06
N GLY A 103 22.91 -8.82 11.64
CA GLY A 103 23.32 -7.48 12.11
C GLY A 103 23.40 -6.49 10.94
N GLU A 104 24.06 -6.89 9.85
CA GLU A 104 24.14 -6.09 8.63
C GLU A 104 22.77 -5.80 8.01
N PHE A 105 21.87 -6.79 8.03
CA PHE A 105 20.49 -6.57 7.59
C PHE A 105 19.76 -5.51 8.43
N SER A 106 19.87 -5.61 9.76
CA SER A 106 19.29 -4.63 10.68
C SER A 106 19.90 -3.24 10.50
N ASP A 107 21.21 -3.14 10.35
CA ASP A 107 21.90 -1.85 10.16
C ASP A 107 21.42 -1.13 8.90
N VAL A 108 21.22 -1.85 7.79
CA VAL A 108 20.63 -1.27 6.57
C VAL A 108 19.19 -0.82 6.80
N GLY A 109 18.38 -1.67 7.45
CA GLY A 109 16.99 -1.37 7.77
C GLY A 109 16.85 -0.10 8.60
N ASP A 110 17.56 -0.04 9.72
CA ASP A 110 17.57 1.08 10.67
C ASP A 110 18.06 2.38 10.01
N THR A 111 19.10 2.27 9.16
CA THR A 111 19.62 3.42 8.40
C THR A 111 18.54 3.96 7.49
N VAL A 112 17.90 3.13 6.66
CA VAL A 112 16.87 3.60 5.70
C VAL A 112 15.62 4.11 6.43
N GLU A 113 15.20 3.45 7.51
CA GLU A 113 14.05 3.87 8.31
C GLU A 113 14.28 5.26 8.94
N GLY A 114 15.51 5.58 9.36
CA GLY A 114 15.87 6.90 9.87
C GLY A 114 15.70 8.05 8.87
N PHE A 115 15.73 7.78 7.56
CA PHE A 115 15.47 8.78 6.50
C PHE A 115 14.06 8.70 5.92
N ALA A 116 13.31 7.65 6.25
CA ALA A 116 11.94 7.45 5.81
C ALA A 116 10.95 8.30 6.62
N SER A 117 9.69 8.34 6.16
CA SER A 117 8.57 8.90 6.92
C SER A 117 7.92 7.82 7.78
N ASP A 118 7.43 8.17 8.96
CA ASP A 118 6.65 7.27 9.84
C ASP A 118 5.42 6.65 9.14
N ASN A 119 4.95 7.26 8.05
CA ASN A 119 3.80 6.79 7.27
C ASN A 119 4.19 6.09 5.96
N ALA A 120 5.49 5.89 5.71
CA ALA A 120 5.97 5.20 4.52
C ALA A 120 5.95 3.68 4.75
N THR A 121 5.53 2.93 3.74
CA THR A 121 5.68 1.47 3.73
C THR A 121 7.11 1.14 3.30
N VAL A 122 7.93 0.67 4.24
CA VAL A 122 9.31 0.24 3.96
C VAL A 122 9.35 -1.27 3.82
N VAL A 123 9.89 -1.75 2.71
CA VAL A 123 10.05 -3.17 2.40
C VAL A 123 11.52 -3.45 2.15
N VAL A 124 12.12 -4.29 2.99
CA VAL A 124 13.54 -4.65 2.90
C VAL A 124 13.66 -6.12 2.51
N GLY A 125 14.37 -6.39 1.42
CA GLY A 125 14.66 -7.73 0.95
C GLY A 125 16.15 -7.97 0.79
N THR A 126 16.50 -9.25 0.81
CA THR A 126 17.88 -9.70 0.64
C THR A 126 18.00 -10.59 -0.59
N VAL A 127 19.16 -10.57 -1.23
CA VAL A 127 19.52 -11.44 -2.34
C VAL A 127 20.92 -11.94 -2.09
N ILE A 128 21.10 -13.25 -2.12
CA ILE A 128 22.42 -13.88 -1.98
C ILE A 128 23.02 -14.09 -3.36
N ASP A 129 24.13 -13.41 -3.62
CA ASP A 129 24.91 -13.54 -4.84
C ASP A 129 26.33 -14.02 -4.51
N PRO A 130 26.67 -15.30 -4.77
CA PRO A 130 28.00 -15.85 -4.49
C PRO A 130 29.15 -15.13 -5.21
N GLU A 131 28.87 -14.40 -6.30
CA GLU A 131 29.89 -13.67 -7.06
C GLU A 131 30.30 -12.35 -6.39
N MET A 132 29.54 -11.88 -5.40
CA MET A 132 29.82 -10.63 -4.67
C MET A 132 31.02 -10.74 -3.73
N GLY A 133 31.36 -11.94 -3.25
CA GLY A 133 32.40 -12.12 -2.22
C GLY A 133 32.11 -11.26 -0.99
N ASP A 134 33.10 -10.48 -0.55
CA ASP A 134 33.00 -9.63 0.65
C ASP A 134 32.26 -8.29 0.41
N LYS A 135 31.66 -8.08 -0.75
CA LYS A 135 30.94 -6.85 -1.09
C LYS A 135 29.49 -6.91 -0.67
N LEU A 136 28.97 -5.77 -0.22
CA LEU A 136 27.56 -5.57 0.04
C LEU A 136 27.08 -4.38 -0.80
N ARG A 137 26.03 -4.61 -1.59
CA ARG A 137 25.36 -3.59 -2.40
C ARG A 137 23.96 -3.35 -1.87
N VAL A 138 23.63 -2.10 -1.60
CA VAL A 138 22.28 -1.65 -1.24
C VAL A 138 21.70 -0.85 -2.38
N THR A 139 20.50 -1.24 -2.80
CA THR A 139 19.69 -0.49 -3.77
C THR A 139 18.43 -0.02 -3.07
N VAL A 140 18.18 1.28 -3.08
CA VAL A 140 16.98 1.90 -2.52
C VAL A 140 16.13 2.44 -3.66
N VAL A 141 14.84 2.12 -3.67
CA VAL A 141 13.85 2.65 -4.61
C VAL A 141 12.74 3.31 -3.80
N ALA A 142 12.61 4.63 -3.94
CA ALA A 142 11.57 5.42 -3.30
C ALA A 142 10.45 5.71 -4.30
N THR A 143 9.19 5.49 -3.91
CA THR A 143 7.98 5.70 -4.72
C THR A 143 6.97 6.58 -3.99
N GLY A 144 6.02 7.13 -4.76
CA GLY A 144 5.01 8.04 -4.21
C GLY A 144 5.53 9.44 -3.88
N LEU A 145 6.66 9.84 -4.47
CA LEU A 145 7.28 11.15 -4.27
C LEU A 145 6.47 12.25 -4.97
N GLY A 146 6.45 13.44 -4.37
CA GLY A 146 5.88 14.66 -4.98
C GLY A 146 4.36 14.80 -4.88
N GLN A 147 3.64 13.84 -4.29
CA GLN A 147 2.24 14.06 -3.93
C GLN A 147 2.16 14.71 -2.54
N PRO A 148 1.37 15.79 -2.37
CA PRO A 148 0.98 16.22 -1.04
C PRO A 148 0.44 15.00 -0.28
N VAL A 149 0.80 14.86 0.98
CA VAL A 149 0.09 13.98 1.90
C VAL A 149 -1.30 14.59 2.03
N GLU A 150 -2.18 14.30 1.07
CA GLU A 150 -3.62 14.44 1.27
C GLU A 150 -3.91 13.51 2.43
N ARG A 151 -3.94 14.08 3.64
CA ARG A 151 -4.59 13.47 4.79
C ARG A 151 -5.94 13.06 4.25
N LYS A 152 -6.13 11.76 4.02
CA LYS A 152 -7.43 11.18 3.72
C LYS A 152 -8.31 11.65 4.87
N GLN A 153 -9.07 12.72 4.64
CA GLN A 153 -10.11 13.10 5.57
C GLN A 153 -10.97 11.85 5.67
N PRO A 154 -11.25 11.35 6.88
CA PRO A 154 -12.08 10.17 7.02
C PRO A 154 -13.33 10.46 6.20
N THR A 155 -13.53 9.67 5.15
CA THR A 155 -14.71 9.76 4.30
C THR A 155 -15.87 9.70 5.26
N LYS A 156 -16.58 10.82 5.42
CA LYS A 156 -17.74 10.90 6.31
C LYS A 156 -18.62 9.73 5.93
N VAL A 157 -18.64 8.71 6.78
CA VAL A 157 -19.56 7.59 6.65
C VAL A 157 -20.92 8.22 6.48
N ILE A 158 -21.58 7.84 5.39
CA ILE A 158 -22.87 8.37 4.97
C ILE A 158 -23.75 8.44 6.22
N ASP A 159 -24.17 9.66 6.57
CA ASP A 159 -24.99 9.90 7.75
C ASP A 159 -26.37 9.29 7.45
N ASN A 160 -26.49 7.99 7.75
CA ASN A 160 -27.70 7.21 7.55
C ASN A 160 -28.75 7.50 8.63
N THR A 161 -28.65 8.63 9.34
CA THR A 161 -29.69 9.06 10.25
C THR A 161 -30.93 9.40 9.42
N PRO A 162 -32.01 8.62 9.47
CA PRO A 162 -33.20 8.91 8.68
C PRO A 162 -33.82 10.21 9.22
N VAL A 163 -33.59 11.30 8.51
CA VAL A 163 -34.11 12.65 8.82
C VAL A 163 -35.65 12.68 8.87
N ALA A 164 -36.32 11.60 8.48
CA ALA A 164 -37.78 11.47 8.49
C ALA A 164 -38.38 11.00 9.83
N GLU A 165 -37.61 10.43 10.76
CA GLU A 165 -38.14 9.93 12.05
C GLU A 165 -38.11 10.98 13.16
N THR A 166 -37.16 11.91 13.15
CA THR A 166 -37.03 12.95 14.19
C THR A 166 -38.07 14.07 14.12
N THR A 167 -38.72 14.27 12.97
CA THR A 167 -39.76 15.31 12.82
C THR A 167 -41.13 14.85 13.32
N ARG A 168 -41.37 13.54 13.47
CA ARG A 168 -42.68 12.99 13.89
C ARG A 168 -42.83 12.81 15.40
N ILE A 169 -41.72 12.84 16.12
CA ILE A 169 -41.67 12.64 17.58
C ILE A 169 -41.46 13.99 18.29
N ARG A 170 -41.59 15.11 17.57
CA ARG A 170 -41.51 16.46 18.15
C ARG A 170 -42.83 17.19 17.96
N LYS A 171 -43.38 17.73 19.04
CA LYS A 171 -44.52 18.65 18.99
C LYS A 171 -44.10 19.94 18.27
N SER A 172 -45.06 20.72 17.78
CA SER A 172 -44.79 22.02 17.14
C SER A 172 -44.03 23.01 18.04
N SER A 173 -44.02 22.77 19.36
CA SER A 173 -43.25 23.51 20.37
C SER A 173 -41.77 23.10 20.48
N GLY A 174 -41.30 22.09 19.74
CA GLY A 174 -39.92 21.60 19.78
C GLY A 174 -39.63 20.55 20.86
N GLU A 175 -40.62 20.20 21.68
CA GLU A 175 -40.51 19.21 22.75
C GLU A 175 -40.83 17.78 22.25
N THR A 176 -40.15 16.77 22.82
CA THR A 176 -40.30 15.36 22.43
C THR A 176 -41.66 14.80 22.88
N ASP A 177 -42.41 14.18 21.97
CA ASP A 177 -43.71 13.59 22.24
C ASP A 177 -43.58 12.15 22.76
N TYR A 178 -43.55 12.00 24.09
CA TYR A 178 -43.38 10.70 24.74
C TYR A 178 -44.57 9.75 24.54
N ASP A 179 -45.79 10.28 24.35
CA ASP A 179 -46.99 9.47 24.12
C ASP A 179 -46.95 8.71 22.77
N ALA A 180 -46.22 9.25 21.79
CA ALA A 180 -46.02 8.59 20.49
C ALA A 180 -45.05 7.39 20.58
N LEU A 181 -44.21 7.35 21.63
CA LEU A 181 -43.23 6.28 21.86
C LEU A 181 -43.83 5.04 22.52
N GLU A 182 -44.98 5.17 23.20
CA GLU A 182 -45.69 4.04 23.83
C GLU A 182 -46.34 3.09 22.81
N LYS A 183 -46.56 3.55 21.57
CA LYS A 183 -47.16 2.73 20.52
C LYS A 183 -46.11 1.90 19.77
N PRO A 184 -46.38 0.62 19.44
CA PRO A 184 -45.49 -0.23 18.65
C PRO A 184 -45.09 0.39 17.31
N THR A 185 -43.83 0.21 16.92
CA THR A 185 -43.20 0.80 15.72
C THR A 185 -43.97 0.56 14.42
N VAL A 186 -44.60 -0.62 14.29
CA VAL A 186 -45.39 -1.00 13.09
C VAL A 186 -46.57 -0.04 12.87
N ILE A 187 -47.23 0.39 13.95
CA ILE A 187 -48.38 1.30 13.89
C ILE A 187 -47.89 2.74 13.66
N ARG A 188 -46.75 3.11 14.24
CA ARG A 188 -46.12 4.44 14.09
C ARG A 188 -45.72 4.75 12.65
N ARG A 189 -45.41 3.74 11.83
CA ARG A 189 -45.00 3.89 10.42
C ARG A 189 -46.15 3.92 9.42
N GLY A 190 -47.37 3.61 9.85
CA GLY A 190 -48.53 3.41 8.97
C GLY A 190 -49.24 4.69 8.55
N SER A 191 -48.62 5.55 7.72
CA SER A 191 -49.38 6.51 6.88
C SER A 191 -48.57 7.25 5.80
N SER A 192 -47.30 6.91 5.56
CA SER A 192 -46.50 7.58 4.52
C SER A 192 -45.69 6.56 3.73
N GLY A 193 -46.15 6.28 2.51
CA GLY A 193 -45.46 5.44 1.55
C GLY A 193 -44.07 5.98 1.21
N SER A 194 -43.07 5.12 1.40
CA SER A 194 -41.71 5.15 0.84
C SER A 194 -41.09 3.83 1.33
N ALA A 195 -41.09 2.71 0.60
CA ALA A 195 -40.56 2.55 -0.76
C ALA A 195 -39.23 3.28 -0.96
N ALA A 196 -38.29 3.15 -0.02
CA ALA A 196 -36.92 3.66 -0.20
C ALA A 196 -35.85 2.98 0.67
N VAL A 197 -35.92 1.67 0.97
CA VAL A 197 -34.72 0.88 1.33
C VAL A 197 -34.87 -0.57 0.86
N ALA A 198 -35.14 -0.76 -0.42
CA ALA A 198 -34.71 -1.97 -1.12
C ALA A 198 -34.06 -1.44 -2.39
N ARG A 199 -32.73 -1.51 -2.43
CA ARG A 199 -31.99 -1.28 -3.66
C ARG A 199 -32.65 -2.11 -4.75
N LYS A 200 -33.03 -1.42 -5.82
CA LYS A 200 -33.25 -2.00 -7.13
C LYS A 200 -31.94 -2.69 -7.52
N LEU A 201 -31.76 -3.93 -7.08
CA LEU A 201 -30.97 -4.93 -7.79
C LEU A 201 -31.97 -5.61 -8.72
N ASP A 202 -31.66 -5.61 -10.01
CA ASP A 202 -32.55 -6.06 -11.07
C ASP A 202 -33.16 -7.44 -10.79
N ALA A 203 -34.43 -7.45 -10.39
CA ALA A 203 -35.29 -8.62 -10.49
C ALA A 203 -35.66 -8.81 -11.96
N ARG A 204 -34.69 -9.33 -12.74
CA ARG A 204 -35.05 -10.22 -13.83
C ARG A 204 -35.41 -11.54 -13.18
N THR A 205 -36.65 -11.94 -13.40
CA THR A 205 -37.32 -13.15 -12.93
C THR A 205 -36.40 -14.37 -13.01
N ASP A 206 -35.88 -14.82 -11.87
CA ASP A 206 -35.15 -16.09 -11.74
C ASP A 206 -36.04 -17.06 -10.94
N PRO A 207 -36.55 -18.14 -11.55
CA PRO A 207 -37.52 -19.07 -10.93
C PRO A 207 -36.97 -19.82 -9.69
N ASP A 208 -35.69 -19.70 -9.38
CA ASP A 208 -35.06 -20.34 -8.21
C ASP A 208 -35.39 -19.68 -6.87
N MET A 209 -35.89 -18.45 -6.87
CA MET A 209 -36.27 -17.76 -5.62
C MET A 209 -37.61 -18.24 -5.03
N ASP A 210 -38.55 -18.65 -5.88
CA ASP A 210 -39.84 -19.21 -5.44
C ASP A 210 -39.67 -20.62 -4.83
N TYR A 211 -38.58 -21.33 -5.19
CA TYR A 211 -38.23 -22.62 -4.60
C TYR A 211 -37.86 -22.47 -3.11
N LEU A 212 -37.39 -21.30 -2.68
CA LEU A 212 -36.93 -21.05 -1.31
C LEU A 212 -38.09 -20.84 -0.31
N ASP A 213 -39.25 -20.40 -0.79
CA ASP A 213 -40.42 -20.12 0.06
C ASP A 213 -41.26 -21.36 0.40
N ILE A 214 -40.98 -22.50 -0.24
CA ILE A 214 -41.64 -23.78 0.08
C ILE A 214 -40.94 -24.42 1.28
N PRO A 215 -41.65 -24.70 2.40
CA PRO A 215 -41.10 -25.38 3.56
C PRO A 215 -40.44 -26.72 3.19
N ALA A 216 -39.29 -27.02 3.79
CA ALA A 216 -38.44 -28.16 3.42
C ALA A 216 -39.14 -29.54 3.44
N PHE A 217 -40.19 -29.71 4.24
CA PHE A 217 -40.94 -30.97 4.35
C PHE A 217 -41.87 -31.24 3.15
N LEU A 218 -42.27 -30.21 2.39
CA LEU A 218 -43.09 -30.34 1.18
C LEU A 218 -42.26 -30.64 -0.07
N ARG A 219 -40.93 -30.39 -0.04
CA ARG A 219 -40.03 -30.64 -1.18
C ARG A 219 -39.71 -32.13 -1.41
N ARG A 220 -39.90 -32.98 -0.39
CA ARG A 220 -39.51 -34.40 -0.42
C ARG A 220 -40.63 -35.38 -0.79
N GLN A 221 -41.86 -34.90 -1.04
CA GLN A 221 -42.99 -35.77 -1.42
C GLN A 221 -43.22 -35.83 -2.95
N ALA A 222 -42.44 -35.09 -3.74
CA ALA A 222 -42.61 -34.96 -5.18
C ALA A 222 -41.48 -35.61 -6.01
N ASP A 223 -40.55 -36.31 -5.37
CA ASP A 223 -39.58 -37.23 -5.99
C ASP A 223 -39.91 -38.69 -5.63
#